data_AF-A0A2S7UE32-F1
#
_entry.id   AF-A0A2S7UE32-F1
#
_cell.length_a   1.000
_cell.length_b   1.000
_cell.length_c   1.000
_cell.angle_alpha   90.00
_cell.angle_beta   90.00
_cell.angle_gamma   90.00
#
_symmetry.space_group_name_H-M   'P 1'
#
loop_
_entity.id
_entity.type
_entity.pdbx_description
1 polymer ?
#
loop_
_entity_poly.entity_id
_entity_poly.type
_entity_poly.pdbx_seq_one_letter_code
_entity_poly.pdbx_strand_id
1 'polypeptide(L)'
;MTLKRELLTLQDLEEWINNNNYSFLGYSITDNFINEGYGMEKNGELFQWYYTERGKKETLAYFRTEVEAVQYVVNLILNDEYKEN
;
A
#
# COMPACT_ATOMS: atom_id res chain seq x y z
N MET A 1 -13.59 -14.35 7.23
CA MET A 1 -12.59 -14.08 6.19
C MET A 1 -11.21 -14.23 6.81
N THR A 2 -10.47 -15.28 6.45
CA THR A 2 -9.15 -15.55 7.02
C THR A 2 -8.10 -14.94 6.09
N LEU A 3 -7.68 -13.70 6.37
CA LEU A 3 -6.63 -12.97 5.62
C LEU A 3 -5.23 -13.63 5.71
N LYS A 4 -5.08 -14.70 6.49
CA LYS A 4 -3.78 -15.31 6.82
C LYS A 4 -3.41 -16.40 5.81
N ARG A 5 -2.84 -16.04 4.65
CA ARG A 5 -1.66 -16.73 4.07
C ARG A 5 -1.20 -16.24 2.69
N GLU A 6 -1.99 -15.45 1.96
CA GLU A 6 -1.71 -15.23 0.52
C GLU A 6 -1.18 -13.83 0.16
N LEU A 7 -1.16 -12.86 1.08
CA LEU A 7 -0.55 -11.55 0.82
C LEU A 7 0.93 -11.55 1.21
N LEU A 8 1.78 -12.01 0.28
CA LEU A 8 3.24 -12.04 0.49
C LEU A 8 3.97 -11.03 -0.39
N THR A 9 3.34 -10.61 -1.49
CA THR A 9 3.92 -9.73 -2.48
C THR A 9 3.09 -8.46 -2.67
N LEU A 10 3.70 -7.43 -3.26
CA LEU A 10 3.04 -6.21 -3.67
C LEU A 10 1.95 -6.48 -4.71
N GLN A 11 2.13 -7.50 -5.55
CA GLN A 11 1.14 -7.92 -6.52
C GLN A 11 -0.11 -8.49 -5.83
N ASP A 12 0.07 -9.38 -4.83
CA ASP A 12 -1.06 -9.91 -4.07
C ASP A 12 -1.81 -8.77 -3.34
N LEU A 13 -1.08 -7.79 -2.82
CA LEU A 13 -1.65 -6.60 -2.20
C LEU A 13 -2.47 -5.76 -3.19
N GLU A 14 -1.94 -5.51 -4.39
CA GLU A 14 -2.67 -4.77 -5.42
C GLU A 14 -3.96 -5.48 -5.82
N GLU A 15 -3.90 -6.79 -6.07
CA GLU A 15 -5.08 -7.60 -6.37
C GLU A 15 -6.09 -7.54 -5.23
N TRP A 16 -5.64 -7.60 -3.98
CA TRP A 16 -6.52 -7.49 -2.82
C TRP A 16 -7.17 -6.10 -2.71
N ILE A 17 -6.42 -5.02 -2.89
CA ILE A 17 -6.96 -3.65 -2.90
C ILE A 17 -8.03 -3.50 -3.99
N ASN A 18 -7.75 -4.01 -5.19
CA ASN A 18 -8.69 -3.95 -6.32
C ASN A 18 -9.94 -4.80 -6.07
N ASN A 19 -9.79 -6.03 -5.55
CA ASN A 19 -10.90 -6.94 -5.26
C ASN A 19 -11.80 -6.45 -4.12
N ASN A 20 -11.27 -5.66 -3.19
CA ASN A 20 -12.04 -5.07 -2.09
C ASN A 20 -12.47 -3.62 -2.39
N ASN A 21 -12.29 -3.13 -3.61
CA ASN A 21 -12.64 -1.78 -4.06
C ASN A 21 -11.96 -0.62 -3.27
N TYR A 22 -10.83 -0.87 -2.62
CA TYR A 22 -10.05 0.18 -1.93
C TYR A 22 -9.27 1.07 -2.91
N SER A 23 -9.25 0.75 -4.20
CA SER A 23 -8.58 1.55 -5.24
C SER A 23 -9.09 2.99 -5.32
N PHE A 24 -10.32 3.28 -4.90
CA PHE A 24 -10.87 4.64 -4.83
C PHE A 24 -10.23 5.51 -3.73
N LEU A 25 -9.53 4.90 -2.76
CA LEU A 25 -8.86 5.60 -1.67
C LEU A 25 -7.47 6.15 -2.06
N GLY A 26 -7.11 6.06 -3.35
CA GLY A 26 -5.89 6.65 -3.88
C GLY A 26 -4.63 5.84 -3.61
N TYR A 27 -4.71 4.51 -3.59
CA TYR A 27 -3.57 3.62 -3.40
C TYR A 27 -2.91 3.21 -4.73
N SER A 28 -1.57 3.25 -4.79
CA SER A 28 -0.77 2.74 -5.92
C SER A 28 0.39 1.84 -5.42
N ILE A 29 0.32 0.53 -5.69
CA ILE A 29 1.22 -0.45 -5.06
C ILE A 29 2.34 -0.96 -5.98
N THR A 30 2.21 -0.79 -7.30
CA THR A 30 3.04 -1.46 -8.31
C THR A 30 3.38 -0.54 -9.50
N ASP A 31 4.02 0.60 -9.21
CA ASP A 31 4.54 1.54 -10.23
C ASP A 31 3.50 2.30 -11.06
N ASN A 32 2.25 2.42 -10.59
CA ASN A 32 1.32 3.35 -11.20
C ASN A 32 1.62 4.78 -10.70
N PHE A 33 2.06 5.66 -11.59
CA PHE A 33 2.21 7.07 -11.26
C PHE A 33 0.85 7.64 -10.81
N ILE A 34 0.78 8.13 -9.58
CA ILE A 34 -0.38 8.83 -9.04
C ILE A 34 -0.03 10.30 -8.82
N ASN A 35 -0.96 11.19 -9.18
CA ASN A 35 -0.80 12.63 -8.99
C ASN A 35 -1.09 13.03 -7.53
N GLU A 36 -1.97 12.27 -6.87
CA GLU A 36 -2.33 12.42 -5.47
C GLU A 36 -2.70 11.05 -4.89
N GLY A 37 -2.26 10.75 -3.66
CA GLY A 37 -2.59 9.51 -2.96
C GLY A 37 -1.38 8.82 -2.32
N TYR A 38 -1.60 7.62 -1.80
CA TYR A 38 -0.58 6.79 -1.18
C TYR A 38 0.03 5.81 -2.18
N GLY A 39 1.33 5.58 -2.08
CA GLY A 39 2.00 4.61 -2.93
C GLY A 39 3.07 3.78 -2.24
N MET A 40 3.31 2.60 -2.79
CA MET A 40 4.42 1.73 -2.43
C MET A 40 5.33 1.57 -3.65
N GLU A 41 6.62 1.75 -3.45
CA GLU A 41 7.62 1.48 -4.48
C GLU A 41 8.84 0.78 -3.90
N LYS A 42 9.62 0.12 -4.77
CA LYS A 42 10.94 -0.38 -4.42
C LYS A 42 12.00 0.60 -4.89
N ASN A 43 12.81 1.08 -3.96
CA ASN A 43 13.88 2.03 -4.24
C ASN A 43 15.20 1.46 -3.70
N GLY A 44 15.99 0.91 -4.62
CA GLY A 44 17.20 0.15 -4.30
C GLY A 44 16.86 -1.15 -3.55
N GLU A 45 17.41 -1.29 -2.35
CA GLU A 45 17.21 -2.47 -1.48
C GLU A 45 16.00 -2.34 -0.54
N LEU A 46 15.32 -1.19 -0.51
CA LEU A 46 14.22 -0.92 0.41
C LEU A 46 12.91 -0.73 -0.33
N PHE A 47 11.83 -1.06 0.36
CA PHE A 47 10.46 -0.70 -0.02
C PHE A 47 10.08 0.58 0.72
N GLN A 48 9.45 1.51 0.00
CA GLN A 48 9.09 2.84 0.51
C GLN A 48 7.58 3.02 0.40
N TRP A 49 6.96 3.26 1.55
CA TRP A 49 5.59 3.77 1.60
C TRP A 49 5.65 5.29 1.57
N TYR A 50 4.90 5.90 0.67
CA TYR A 50 4.88 7.34 0.49
C TYR A 50 3.47 7.85 0.29
N TYR A 51 3.30 9.15 0.52
CA TYR A 51 2.14 9.91 0.06
C TYR A 51 2.62 10.93 -0.96
N THR A 52 1.84 11.16 -2.00
CA THR A 52 2.10 12.21 -2.98
C THR A 52 0.91 13.16 -3.06
N GLU A 53 1.18 14.45 -3.14
CA GLU A 53 0.17 15.48 -3.39
C GLU A 53 0.72 16.43 -4.46
N ARG A 54 0.03 16.50 -5.60
CA ARG A 54 0.41 17.35 -6.75
C ARG A 54 1.85 17.09 -7.20
N GLY A 55 2.23 15.80 -7.22
CA GLY A 55 3.57 15.34 -7.59
C GLY A 55 4.66 15.60 -6.54
N LYS A 56 4.34 16.16 -5.36
CA LYS A 56 5.27 16.22 -4.24
C LYS A 56 5.13 14.97 -3.40
N LYS A 57 6.19 14.16 -3.39
CA LYS A 57 6.25 12.92 -2.66
C LYS A 57 6.89 13.10 -1.29
N GLU A 58 6.24 12.55 -0.27
CA GLU A 58 6.73 12.42 1.10
C GLU A 58 6.81 10.95 1.48
N THR A 59 8.00 10.47 1.83
CA THR A 59 8.17 9.09 2.31
C THR A 59 7.74 8.99 3.77
N LEU A 60 6.80 8.09 4.05
CA LEU A 60 6.20 7.88 5.37
C LEU A 60 6.85 6.72 6.13
N ALA A 61 7.25 5.66 5.42
CA ALA A 61 7.89 4.50 6.03
C ALA A 61 8.81 3.75 5.05
N TYR A 62 9.75 2.99 5.62
CA TYR A 62 10.69 2.14 4.89
C TYR A 62 10.63 0.70 5.41
N PHE A 63 10.78 -0.27 4.52
CA PHE A 63 10.79 -1.69 4.84
C PHE A 63 11.93 -2.39 4.11
N ARG A 64 12.50 -3.41 4.75
CA ARG A 64 13.59 -4.20 4.14
C ARG A 64 13.05 -5.34 3.30
N THR A 65 11.86 -5.82 3.62
CA THR A 65 11.24 -6.94 2.94
C THR A 65 9.87 -6.55 2.41
N GLU A 66 9.49 -7.23 1.33
CA GLU A 66 8.19 -7.05 0.69
C GLU A 66 7.04 -7.41 1.65
N VAL A 67 7.22 -8.48 2.43
CA VAL A 67 6.24 -8.97 3.40
C VAL A 67 5.97 -7.92 4.48
N GLU A 68 6.99 -7.25 5.00
CA GLU A 68 6.81 -6.18 5.99
C GLU A 68 6.02 -5.00 5.41
N ALA A 69 6.36 -4.59 4.18
CA ALA A 69 5.67 -3.52 3.47
C ALA A 69 4.19 -3.85 3.26
N VAL A 70 3.90 -5.06 2.79
CA VAL A 70 2.53 -5.55 2.55
C VAL A 70 1.73 -5.58 3.85
N GLN A 71 2.28 -6.18 4.91
CA GLN A 71 1.59 -6.27 6.20
C GLN A 71 1.29 -4.90 6.79
N TYR A 72 2.20 -3.94 6.64
CA TYR A 72 2.00 -2.58 7.10
C TYR A 72 0.80 -1.92 6.38
N VAL A 73 0.74 -1.98 5.05
CA VAL A 73 -0.35 -1.36 4.26
C VAL A 73 -1.69 -2.03 4.55
N VAL A 74 -1.74 -3.37 4.62
CA VAL A 74 -2.97 -4.10 4.98
C VAL A 74 -3.48 -3.66 6.35
N ASN A 75 -2.59 -3.59 7.35
CA ASN A 75 -2.99 -3.14 8.69
C ASN A 75 -3.45 -1.69 8.69
N LEU A 76 -2.85 -0.81 7.89
CA LEU A 76 -3.33 0.57 7.74
C LEU A 76 -4.75 0.61 7.19
N ILE A 77 -5.00 -0.03 6.05
CA ILE A 77 -6.32 -0.03 5.39
C ILE A 77 -7.39 -0.58 6.32
N LEU A 78 -7.12 -1.71 7.00
CA LEU A 78 -8.08 -2.31 7.92
C LEU A 78 -8.34 -1.44 9.16
N ASN A 79 -7.35 -0.69 9.64
CA ASN A 79 -7.54 0.24 10.76
C ASN A 79 -8.25 1.54 10.34
N ASP A 80 -8.06 1.98 9.10
CA ASP A 80 -8.74 3.17 8.56
C ASP A 80 -10.24 2.90 8.36
N GLU A 81 -10.60 1.74 7.81
CA GLU A 81 -11.99 1.25 7.77
C GLU A 81 -12.65 1.19 9.15
N TYR A 82 -11.87 0.83 10.18
CA TYR A 82 -12.38 0.75 11.54
C TYR A 82 -12.66 2.13 12.16
N LYS A 83 -12.07 3.20 11.63
CA LYS A 83 -12.31 4.57 12.11
C LYS A 83 -13.52 5.25 11.48
N GLU A 84 -14.01 4.75 10.35
CA GLU A 84 -15.20 5.29 9.67
C GLU A 84 -16.52 4.57 10.04
N ASN A 85 -16.49 3.62 10.99
CA ASN A 85 -17.68 2.99 11.60
C ASN A 85 -17.89 3.43 13.05
#